data_AF-A0A6U1FIG5-F1
#
_entry.id   AF-A0A6U1FIG5-F1
#
_cell.length_a   1.000
_cell.length_b   1.000
_cell.length_c   1.000
_cell.angle_alpha   90.00
_cell.angle_beta   90.00
_cell.angle_gamma   90.00
#
_symmetry.space_group_name_H-M   'P 1'
#
loop_
_entity.id
_entity.type
_entity.pdbx_description
1 polymer ?
#
loop_
_entity_poly.entity_id
_entity_poly.type
_entity_poly.pdbx_seq_one_letter_code
_entity_poly.pdbx_strand_id
1 'polypeptide(L)'
;MAMLAHWQGLLVAAWQAAPSSRTLLVKGDGSKEIVVEGLQDQRLLYSVSRDVGKTWETPSGIQLSDSRSSELRGPVWSPVLHAAEDGRLWLFYSQSRECKKTVNGQVTWAPGGDIKAVTLKNVKSLSTAIFDSSDSPIWSMPKTIISQDDDNGLPKVVANKMIVLTSGEWVLPFWREKPDSESYVCMGNVMNLPSAGVLISTDDGNNWSVHGELRDVRSPLIEGSVVQLESGSILMLLRSASGCAWRSVSHDRGRSWTPAVPTHVPNPNSKAHVIRLKKSGHLVMAYNNHKPRGSHLPTEDGQDNQCRSCRTALELAISADDGVTWRKLALVENEFTPGIRIHYPTLQQVDDMLMVIYSKFYLYREPGEWSQEQGIKLATFNISGLLSTSANVVLRGVPSQRLLINVVSHFIDSLSPEDISRIQMHGHTHRLATVKRFEKRWRLLSTILCSRYDFSHLGGQRWLFSKLNFGRYAVGRVWSLPTGLDDISKAAGAAVGAPSLGTLSESPYMDDVVV
;
A
#
# COMPACT_ATOMS: atom_id res chain seq x y z
N MET A 1 -8.90 -1.32 10.04
CA MET A 1 -8.50 -0.45 8.91
C MET A 1 -9.23 0.87 9.02
N ALA A 2 -8.55 2.00 8.83
CA ALA A 2 -9.13 3.34 8.88
C ALA A 2 -8.78 4.17 7.64
N MET A 3 -9.69 5.08 7.30
CA MET A 3 -9.58 6.06 6.22
C MET A 3 -9.82 7.45 6.75
N LEU A 4 -9.23 8.42 6.07
CA LEU A 4 -9.38 9.84 6.37
C LEU A 4 -9.62 10.59 5.06
N ALA A 5 -10.59 11.49 5.02
CA ALA A 5 -10.80 12.41 3.90
C ALA A 5 -10.95 13.84 4.41
N HIS A 6 -10.42 14.80 3.66
CA HIS A 6 -10.73 16.21 3.85
C HIS A 6 -11.85 16.60 2.88
N TRP A 7 -12.99 17.01 3.43
CA TRP A 7 -14.23 17.25 2.68
C TRP A 7 -14.93 18.51 3.18
N GLN A 8 -15.06 19.52 2.32
CA GLN A 8 -15.75 20.79 2.63
C GLN A 8 -15.29 21.44 3.96
N GLY A 9 -13.97 21.44 4.23
CA GLY A 9 -13.39 22.01 5.44
C GLY A 9 -13.42 21.10 6.67
N LEU A 10 -13.97 19.90 6.55
CA LEU A 10 -14.00 18.90 7.62
C LEU A 10 -13.01 17.77 7.36
N LEU A 11 -12.55 17.14 8.44
CA LEU A 11 -11.97 15.82 8.36
C LEU A 11 -13.03 14.78 8.69
N VAL A 12 -13.13 13.75 7.85
CA VAL A 12 -13.99 12.59 8.09
C VAL A 12 -13.11 11.35 8.18
N ALA A 13 -13.14 10.69 9.34
CA ALA A 13 -12.52 9.40 9.55
C ALA A 13 -13.57 8.30 9.44
N ALA A 14 -13.25 7.19 8.78
CA ALA A 14 -14.11 6.01 8.75
C ALA A 14 -13.28 4.75 8.97
N TRP A 15 -13.80 3.78 9.72
CA TRP A 15 -13.10 2.53 10.01
C TRP A 15 -14.04 1.34 10.10
N GLN A 16 -13.46 0.16 9.90
CA GLN A 16 -14.12 -1.11 10.21
C GLN A 16 -14.07 -1.33 11.73
N ALA A 17 -15.23 -1.41 12.35
CA ALA A 17 -15.36 -1.78 13.76
C ALA A 17 -15.46 -3.31 13.87
N ALA A 18 -14.80 -3.86 14.89
CA ALA A 18 -14.92 -5.27 15.23
C ALA A 18 -16.39 -5.61 15.58
N PRO A 19 -16.81 -6.87 15.37
CA PRO A 19 -18.05 -7.42 15.90
C PRO A 19 -18.26 -7.07 17.38
N SER A 20 -19.53 -6.88 17.77
CA SER A 20 -19.93 -6.62 19.16
C SER A 20 -19.77 -7.86 20.06
N SER A 21 -19.84 -9.07 19.48
CA SER A 21 -19.56 -10.32 20.16
C SER A 21 -18.13 -10.80 19.88
N ARG A 22 -17.30 -10.91 20.92
CA ARG A 22 -16.01 -11.62 20.86
C ARG A 22 -16.24 -13.06 21.31
N THR A 23 -16.59 -13.94 20.39
CA THR A 23 -16.81 -15.36 20.74
C THR A 23 -15.46 -16.03 20.98
N LEU A 24 -15.21 -16.45 22.22
CA LEU A 24 -14.13 -17.37 22.57
C LEU A 24 -14.49 -18.76 22.02
N LEU A 25 -13.83 -19.15 20.94
CA LEU A 25 -13.87 -20.52 20.43
C LEU A 25 -12.90 -21.37 21.22
N VAL A 26 -13.32 -22.56 21.64
CA VAL A 26 -12.41 -23.63 22.05
C VAL A 26 -12.35 -24.62 20.88
N LYS A 27 -11.18 -24.81 20.30
CA LYS A 27 -10.92 -25.79 19.24
C LYS A 27 -10.91 -27.20 19.82
N GLY A 28 -11.05 -28.20 18.94
CA GLY A 28 -11.03 -29.62 19.34
C GLY A 28 -9.73 -30.09 19.99
N ASP A 29 -8.64 -29.32 19.86
CA ASP A 29 -7.35 -29.54 20.54
C ASP A 29 -7.23 -28.80 21.89
N GLY A 30 -8.29 -28.14 22.35
CA GLY A 30 -8.33 -27.34 23.57
C GLY A 30 -7.80 -25.91 23.43
N SER A 31 -7.28 -25.51 22.26
CA SER A 31 -6.80 -24.14 22.04
C SER A 31 -7.97 -23.15 21.95
N LYS A 32 -7.78 -21.93 22.45
CA LYS A 32 -8.80 -20.87 22.39
C LYS A 32 -8.54 -19.91 21.23
N GLU A 33 -9.54 -19.62 20.40
CA GLU A 33 -9.48 -18.62 19.33
C GLU A 33 -10.62 -17.62 19.48
N ILE A 34 -10.34 -16.33 19.51
CA ILE A 34 -11.39 -15.31 19.55
C ILE A 34 -11.79 -15.01 18.10
N VAL A 35 -13.06 -15.21 17.74
CA VAL A 35 -13.56 -14.69 16.46
C VAL A 35 -13.61 -13.17 16.57
N VAL A 36 -12.73 -12.50 15.84
CA VAL A 36 -12.58 -11.04 15.87
C VAL A 36 -13.08 -10.36 14.58
N GLU A 37 -13.35 -11.11 13.52
CA GLU A 37 -13.78 -10.59 12.22
C GLU A 37 -14.76 -11.54 11.51
N GLY A 38 -15.51 -11.01 10.55
CA GLY A 38 -16.37 -11.79 9.68
C GLY A 38 -17.68 -12.27 10.32
N LEU A 39 -18.02 -11.77 11.51
CA LEU A 39 -19.35 -11.95 12.09
C LEU A 39 -20.35 -10.96 11.49
N GLN A 40 -21.61 -11.36 11.48
CA GLN A 40 -22.68 -10.60 10.82
C GLN A 40 -22.80 -9.14 11.29
N ASP A 41 -22.53 -8.88 12.56
CA ASP A 41 -22.62 -7.57 13.20
C ASP A 41 -21.39 -6.67 12.97
N GLN A 42 -20.41 -7.12 12.18
CA GLN A 42 -19.30 -6.27 11.74
C GLN A 42 -19.82 -5.10 10.91
N ARG A 43 -19.43 -3.88 11.31
CA ARG A 43 -19.98 -2.63 10.77
C ARG A 43 -18.90 -1.59 10.49
N LEU A 44 -19.27 -0.58 9.71
CA LEU A 44 -18.45 0.60 9.49
C LEU A 44 -18.93 1.72 10.41
N LEU A 45 -17.97 2.40 11.03
CA LEU A 45 -18.18 3.61 11.82
C LEU A 45 -17.50 4.78 11.13
N TYR A 46 -17.95 5.99 11.45
CA TYR A 46 -17.28 7.22 11.08
C TYR A 46 -17.29 8.22 12.24
N SER A 47 -16.33 9.15 12.23
CA SER A 47 -16.29 10.32 13.09
C SER A 47 -15.82 11.53 12.28
N VAL A 48 -16.16 12.71 12.76
CA VAL A 48 -15.95 13.99 12.08
C VAL A 48 -15.15 14.90 12.99
N SER A 49 -14.19 15.61 12.42
CA SER A 49 -13.49 16.70 13.07
C SER A 49 -13.69 18.01 12.31
N ARG A 50 -14.02 19.06 13.06
CA ARG A 50 -14.29 20.41 12.55
C ARG A 50 -13.12 21.37 12.75
N ASP A 51 -12.09 20.93 13.44
CA ASP A 51 -10.91 21.71 13.84
C ASP A 51 -9.60 21.06 13.37
N VAL A 52 -9.68 20.37 12.22
CA VAL A 52 -8.54 19.79 11.51
C VAL A 52 -7.83 18.71 12.35
N GLY A 53 -8.63 17.88 13.04
CA GLY A 53 -8.18 16.66 13.71
C GLY A 53 -7.80 16.84 15.17
N LYS A 54 -8.02 18.03 15.76
CA LYS A 54 -7.72 18.29 17.17
C LYS A 54 -8.79 17.66 18.08
N THR A 55 -10.05 17.75 17.70
CA THR A 55 -11.17 17.11 18.39
C THR A 55 -12.05 16.33 17.41
N TRP A 56 -12.67 15.27 17.91
CA TRP A 56 -13.49 14.34 17.14
C TRP A 56 -14.86 14.17 17.79
N GLU A 57 -15.90 14.13 16.97
CA GLU A 57 -17.26 13.83 17.40
C GLU A 57 -17.39 12.36 17.83
N THR A 58 -18.41 12.02 18.62
CA THR A 58 -18.69 10.64 19.00
C THR A 58 -18.90 9.78 17.74
N PRO A 59 -18.22 8.61 17.63
CA PRO A 59 -18.37 7.74 16.47
C PRO A 59 -19.82 7.33 16.21
N SER A 60 -20.22 7.40 14.95
CA SER A 60 -21.56 7.05 14.48
C SER A 60 -21.54 5.89 13.50
N GLY A 61 -22.61 5.10 13.50
CA GLY A 61 -22.77 3.98 12.57
C GLY A 61 -23.11 4.44 11.17
N ILE A 62 -22.61 3.73 10.16
CA ILE A 62 -22.98 3.96 8.76
C ILE A 62 -24.13 3.03 8.39
N GLN A 63 -25.29 3.61 8.05
CA GLN A 63 -26.46 2.87 7.63
C GLN A 63 -26.25 2.31 6.22
N LEU A 64 -26.04 0.99 6.11
CA LEU A 64 -25.67 0.30 4.86
C LEU A 64 -26.61 -0.89 4.56
N SER A 65 -27.81 -0.91 5.15
CA SER A 65 -28.86 -1.87 4.83
C SER A 65 -30.12 -1.16 4.38
N ASP A 66 -30.83 -1.79 3.44
CA ASP A 66 -32.21 -1.42 3.14
C ASP A 66 -33.10 -1.91 4.29
N SER A 67 -33.73 -0.99 5.01
CA SER A 67 -34.65 -1.31 6.10
C SER A 67 -35.89 -2.08 5.64
N ARG A 68 -36.14 -2.15 4.33
CA ARG A 68 -37.25 -2.90 3.71
C ARG A 68 -36.87 -4.31 3.29
N SER A 69 -35.58 -4.66 3.30
CA SER A 69 -35.12 -6.00 2.95
C SER A 69 -35.16 -6.91 4.18
N SER A 70 -35.80 -8.07 4.03
CA SER A 70 -35.75 -9.16 5.02
C SER A 70 -34.47 -9.99 4.92
N GLU A 71 -33.62 -9.74 3.92
CA GLU A 71 -32.37 -10.47 3.75
C GLU A 71 -31.34 -10.07 4.81
N LEU A 72 -30.80 -11.08 5.49
CA LEU A 72 -29.71 -10.91 6.44
C LEU A 72 -28.49 -10.33 5.70
N ARG A 73 -28.16 -9.07 6.02
CA ARG A 73 -26.95 -8.42 5.52
C ARG A 73 -25.70 -9.12 6.08
N GLY A 74 -24.75 -9.43 5.19
CA GLY A 74 -23.43 -9.93 5.59
C GLY A 74 -22.49 -8.81 6.06
N PRO A 75 -21.35 -9.18 6.69
CA PRO A 75 -20.39 -8.22 7.22
C PRO A 75 -19.81 -7.30 6.14
N VAL A 76 -19.43 -6.10 6.57
CA VAL A 76 -18.78 -5.10 5.71
C VAL A 76 -17.33 -4.86 6.10
N TRP A 77 -16.53 -4.53 5.10
CA TRP A 77 -15.08 -4.48 5.18
C TRP A 77 -14.54 -3.18 4.61
N SER A 78 -13.44 -2.71 5.21
CA SER A 78 -12.52 -1.74 4.61
C SER A 78 -13.18 -0.53 3.96
N PRO A 79 -13.55 0.51 4.73
CA PRO A 79 -14.05 1.75 4.13
C PRO A 79 -12.97 2.35 3.23
N VAL A 80 -13.38 3.04 2.16
CA VAL A 80 -12.55 3.90 1.31
C VAL A 80 -13.31 5.20 1.05
N LEU A 81 -12.80 6.31 1.58
CA LEU A 81 -13.42 7.63 1.42
C LEU A 81 -12.84 8.39 0.21
N HIS A 82 -13.71 9.09 -0.51
CA HIS A 82 -13.31 10.03 -1.55
C HIS A 82 -14.20 11.28 -1.55
N ALA A 83 -13.60 12.45 -1.40
CA ALA A 83 -14.27 13.73 -1.57
C ALA A 83 -14.24 14.12 -3.06
N ALA A 84 -15.39 14.03 -3.73
CA ALA A 84 -15.54 14.36 -5.14
C ALA A 84 -15.69 15.88 -5.35
N GLU A 85 -15.30 16.35 -6.54
CA GLU A 85 -15.35 17.77 -6.90
C GLU A 85 -16.77 18.35 -6.95
N ASP A 86 -17.77 17.51 -7.22
CA ASP A 86 -19.19 17.86 -7.17
C ASP A 86 -19.72 18.08 -5.74
N GLY A 87 -18.84 17.99 -4.74
CA GLY A 87 -19.15 18.19 -3.34
C GLY A 87 -19.66 16.95 -2.62
N ARG A 88 -19.83 15.80 -3.27
CA ARG A 88 -20.23 14.56 -2.59
C ARG A 88 -19.05 13.92 -1.86
N LEU A 89 -19.32 13.31 -0.70
CA LEU A 89 -18.41 12.36 -0.07
C LEU A 89 -18.84 10.95 -0.42
N TRP A 90 -17.98 10.22 -1.11
CA TRP A 90 -18.16 8.81 -1.42
C TRP A 90 -17.53 7.94 -0.34
N LEU A 91 -18.22 6.86 0.00
CA LEU A 91 -17.70 5.75 0.79
C LEU A 91 -17.86 4.47 -0.03
N PHE A 92 -16.74 3.93 -0.48
CA PHE A 92 -16.67 2.58 -1.03
C PHE A 92 -16.37 1.58 0.07
N TYR A 93 -16.89 0.37 -0.04
CA TYR A 93 -16.66 -0.70 0.91
C TYR A 93 -16.92 -2.05 0.25
N SER A 94 -16.47 -3.12 0.89
CA SER A 94 -16.82 -4.47 0.48
C SER A 94 -17.86 -5.08 1.41
N GLN A 95 -18.80 -5.85 0.86
CA GLN A 95 -19.84 -6.52 1.63
C GLN A 95 -19.86 -8.01 1.29
N SER A 96 -19.70 -8.85 2.32
CA SER A 96 -19.80 -10.30 2.13
C SER A 96 -21.24 -10.72 1.84
N ARG A 97 -21.38 -11.67 0.93
CA ARG A 97 -22.64 -12.34 0.62
C ARG A 97 -22.46 -13.84 0.73
N GLU A 98 -21.46 -14.36 0.04
CA GLU A 98 -21.06 -15.78 0.03
C GLU A 98 -19.73 -16.02 0.76
N CYS A 99 -19.15 -17.22 0.60
CA CYS A 99 -17.90 -17.64 1.25
C CYS A 99 -18.01 -17.67 2.77
N LYS A 100 -18.77 -18.64 3.26
CA LYS A 100 -19.12 -18.78 4.69
C LYS A 100 -18.49 -20.04 5.28
N LYS A 101 -18.18 -19.99 6.56
CA LYS A 101 -17.90 -21.18 7.38
C LYS A 101 -18.68 -21.09 8.68
N THR A 102 -19.06 -22.25 9.20
CA THR A 102 -19.73 -22.35 10.50
C THR A 102 -18.72 -22.84 11.52
N VAL A 103 -18.52 -22.07 12.59
CA VAL A 103 -17.64 -22.43 13.70
C VAL A 103 -18.44 -22.37 14.98
N ASN A 104 -18.56 -23.49 15.70
CA ASN A 104 -19.33 -23.60 16.94
C ASN A 104 -20.77 -23.05 16.84
N GLY A 105 -21.46 -23.33 15.73
CA GLY A 105 -22.83 -22.87 15.48
C GLY A 105 -22.96 -21.42 15.01
N GLN A 106 -21.85 -20.66 14.96
CA GLN A 106 -21.84 -19.28 14.48
C GLN A 106 -21.32 -19.22 13.03
N VAL A 107 -22.03 -18.50 12.17
CA VAL A 107 -21.62 -18.28 10.77
C VAL A 107 -20.62 -17.12 10.72
N THR A 108 -19.51 -17.34 10.01
CA THR A 108 -18.49 -16.33 9.71
C THR A 108 -18.28 -16.26 8.20
N TRP A 109 -18.00 -15.07 7.68
CA TRP A 109 -17.72 -14.83 6.26
C TRP A 109 -16.23 -14.56 6.06
N ALA A 110 -15.72 -14.95 4.89
CA ALA A 110 -14.40 -14.52 4.44
C ALA A 110 -14.39 -13.02 4.12
N PRO A 111 -13.24 -12.34 4.22
CA PRO A 111 -13.11 -10.94 3.82
C PRO A 111 -13.57 -10.68 2.38
N GLY A 112 -14.27 -9.57 2.17
CA GLY A 112 -14.69 -9.13 0.84
C GLY A 112 -16.07 -9.64 0.41
N GLY A 113 -16.38 -9.42 -0.87
CA GLY A 113 -17.63 -9.83 -1.50
C GLY A 113 -17.96 -8.88 -2.65
N ASP A 114 -19.14 -8.28 -2.64
CA ASP A 114 -19.49 -7.18 -3.54
C ASP A 114 -18.68 -5.93 -3.18
N ILE A 115 -18.27 -5.13 -4.17
CA ILE A 115 -17.83 -3.75 -3.94
C ILE A 115 -19.05 -2.86 -4.07
N LYS A 116 -19.35 -2.07 -3.04
CA LYS A 116 -20.50 -1.18 -2.97
C LYS A 116 -20.08 0.23 -2.62
N ALA A 117 -20.96 1.19 -2.89
CA ALA A 117 -20.77 2.58 -2.53
C ALA A 117 -22.03 3.22 -1.95
N VAL A 118 -21.83 4.16 -1.03
CA VAL A 118 -22.83 5.13 -0.58
C VAL A 118 -22.24 6.54 -0.65
N THR A 119 -23.10 7.55 -0.68
CA THR A 119 -22.69 8.95 -0.80
C THR A 119 -23.38 9.83 0.24
N LEU A 120 -22.68 10.88 0.68
CA LEU A 120 -23.27 12.03 1.37
C LEU A 120 -23.21 13.25 0.46
N LYS A 121 -24.30 14.01 0.39
CA LYS A 121 -24.43 15.14 -0.54
C LYS A 121 -23.84 16.44 -0.01
N ASN A 122 -23.85 16.67 1.31
CA ASN A 122 -23.31 17.89 1.91
C ASN A 122 -23.00 17.70 3.40
N VAL A 123 -22.17 18.58 3.95
CA VAL A 123 -21.80 18.56 5.37
C VAL A 123 -22.99 18.74 6.31
N LYS A 124 -24.05 19.44 5.90
CA LYS A 124 -25.28 19.56 6.71
C LYS A 124 -25.96 18.20 6.91
N SER A 125 -25.70 17.23 6.03
CA SER A 125 -26.14 15.86 6.22
C SER A 125 -25.42 15.19 7.39
N LEU A 126 -24.18 15.58 7.73
CA LEU A 126 -23.48 15.07 8.93
C LEU A 126 -24.01 15.69 10.23
N SER A 127 -24.72 16.82 10.17
CA SER A 127 -25.31 17.45 11.35
C SER A 127 -26.75 17.02 11.50
N THR A 128 -26.98 16.14 12.44
CA THR A 128 -28.26 16.06 13.12
C THR A 128 -27.96 15.97 14.61
N ALA A 129 -28.45 16.98 15.31
CA ALA A 129 -28.22 17.22 16.71
C ALA A 129 -28.57 15.99 17.57
N ILE A 130 -27.90 15.91 18.72
CA ILE A 130 -28.45 15.45 20.02
C ILE A 130 -29.43 14.29 19.93
N PHE A 131 -29.01 13.10 20.38
CA PHE A 131 -29.82 11.99 20.90
C PHE A 131 -31.34 12.18 20.85
N ASP A 132 -31.95 12.07 19.66
CA ASP A 132 -33.34 11.63 19.54
C ASP A 132 -33.62 11.01 18.15
N SER A 133 -33.40 9.69 18.10
CA SER A 133 -34.09 8.64 17.33
C SER A 133 -34.63 8.80 15.89
N SER A 134 -34.44 9.89 15.15
CA SER A 134 -34.94 9.95 13.73
C SER A 134 -34.04 10.67 12.72
N ASP A 135 -33.03 11.38 13.19
CA ASP A 135 -32.24 12.29 12.37
C ASP A 135 -30.78 11.82 12.43
N SER A 136 -30.41 10.85 11.58
CA SER A 136 -29.02 10.44 11.33
C SER A 136 -28.63 10.89 9.92
N PRO A 137 -27.35 11.16 9.63
CA PRO A 137 -26.87 11.41 8.28
C PRO A 137 -27.42 10.38 7.30
N ILE A 138 -28.19 10.88 6.34
CA ILE A 138 -28.81 10.03 5.32
C ILE A 138 -27.76 9.79 4.25
N TRP A 139 -26.87 8.83 4.51
CA TRP A 139 -26.12 8.16 3.45
C TRP A 139 -27.10 7.67 2.38
N SER A 140 -26.74 7.84 1.11
CA SER A 140 -27.56 7.31 0.02
C SER A 140 -27.76 5.80 0.15
N MET A 141 -28.80 5.26 -0.49
CA MET A 141 -28.96 3.82 -0.60
C MET A 141 -27.68 3.18 -1.20
N PRO A 142 -27.24 2.01 -0.68
CA PRO A 142 -26.12 1.27 -1.24
C PRO A 142 -26.30 0.97 -2.73
N LYS A 143 -25.31 1.35 -3.54
CA LYS A 143 -25.19 0.93 -4.93
C LYS A 143 -24.11 -0.13 -5.04
N THR A 144 -24.43 -1.26 -5.66
CA THR A 144 -23.39 -2.24 -6.05
C THR A 144 -22.59 -1.66 -7.22
N ILE A 145 -21.27 -1.61 -7.05
CA ILE A 145 -20.32 -1.14 -8.06
C ILE A 145 -19.84 -2.31 -8.91
N ILE A 146 -19.45 -3.42 -8.26
CA ILE A 146 -19.11 -4.70 -8.90
C ILE A 146 -19.66 -5.82 -8.03
N SER A 147 -20.33 -6.79 -8.64
CA SER A 147 -20.87 -7.96 -7.96
C SER A 147 -19.78 -8.99 -7.69
N GLN A 148 -19.89 -9.73 -6.58
CA GLN A 148 -19.09 -10.93 -6.36
C GLN A 148 -19.23 -11.94 -7.52
N ASP A 149 -20.41 -12.01 -8.14
CA ASP A 149 -20.72 -12.93 -9.25
C ASP A 149 -19.93 -12.64 -10.53
N ASP A 150 -19.55 -11.38 -10.77
CA ASP A 150 -18.88 -10.93 -12.00
C ASP A 150 -17.48 -11.56 -12.20
N ASP A 151 -16.90 -12.15 -11.15
CA ASP A 151 -15.64 -12.92 -11.21
C ASP A 151 -15.82 -14.33 -10.64
N ASN A 152 -16.83 -15.07 -11.10
CA ASN A 152 -17.09 -16.47 -10.69
C ASN A 152 -17.16 -16.65 -9.18
N GLY A 153 -17.83 -15.73 -8.48
CA GLY A 153 -18.01 -15.81 -7.03
C GLY A 153 -16.78 -15.45 -6.18
N LEU A 154 -15.69 -14.95 -6.77
CA LEU A 154 -14.52 -14.48 -6.01
C LEU A 154 -14.85 -13.22 -5.20
N PRO A 155 -14.64 -13.23 -3.86
CA PRO A 155 -14.78 -12.03 -3.04
C PRO A 155 -13.85 -10.92 -3.52
N LYS A 156 -14.35 -9.68 -3.52
CA LYS A 156 -13.57 -8.50 -3.92
C LYS A 156 -13.42 -7.55 -2.74
N VAL A 157 -12.23 -6.98 -2.61
CA VAL A 157 -11.91 -6.08 -1.50
C VAL A 157 -11.32 -4.77 -2.02
N VAL A 158 -11.80 -3.66 -1.48
CA VAL A 158 -11.17 -2.33 -1.58
C VAL A 158 -10.50 -1.99 -0.26
N ALA A 159 -9.34 -1.34 -0.27
CA ALA A 159 -8.63 -1.02 0.97
C ALA A 159 -7.74 0.22 0.91
N ASN A 160 -7.55 0.85 -0.24
CA ASN A 160 -6.72 2.04 -0.39
C ASN A 160 -7.48 3.10 -1.15
N LYS A 161 -7.03 4.36 -1.03
CA LYS A 161 -7.72 5.48 -1.66
C LYS A 161 -7.76 5.34 -3.17
N MET A 162 -8.88 5.76 -3.71
CA MET A 162 -9.03 6.09 -5.11
C MET A 162 -8.25 7.37 -5.45
N ILE A 163 -7.77 7.44 -6.69
CA ILE A 163 -7.22 8.67 -7.26
C ILE A 163 -8.08 9.13 -8.44
N VAL A 164 -8.07 10.43 -8.72
CA VAL A 164 -8.60 10.99 -9.97
C VAL A 164 -7.39 11.36 -10.82
N LEU A 165 -7.30 10.81 -12.02
CA LEU A 165 -6.21 11.11 -12.94
C LEU A 165 -6.37 12.52 -13.52
N THR A 166 -5.27 13.09 -14.02
CA THR A 166 -5.30 14.35 -14.79
C THR A 166 -6.24 14.32 -16.00
N SER A 167 -6.59 13.14 -16.50
CA SER A 167 -7.55 12.92 -17.58
C SER A 167 -9.02 12.85 -17.12
N GLY A 168 -9.29 12.95 -15.82
CA GLY A 168 -10.62 12.90 -15.21
C GLY A 168 -11.09 11.49 -14.81
N GLU A 169 -10.41 10.43 -15.27
CA GLU A 169 -10.76 9.06 -14.87
C GLU A 169 -10.51 8.81 -13.38
N TRP A 170 -11.48 8.18 -12.72
CA TRP A 170 -11.36 7.71 -11.34
C TRP A 170 -10.76 6.31 -11.34
N VAL A 171 -9.77 6.07 -10.49
CA VAL A 171 -9.06 4.78 -10.39
C VAL A 171 -9.06 4.31 -8.94
N LEU A 172 -9.87 3.29 -8.64
CA LEU A 172 -10.03 2.70 -7.31
C LEU A 172 -9.31 1.35 -7.25
N PRO A 173 -8.22 1.20 -6.47
CA PRO A 173 -7.53 -0.08 -6.35
C PRO A 173 -8.38 -1.09 -5.57
N PHE A 174 -8.42 -2.32 -6.09
CA PHE A 174 -9.10 -3.44 -5.46
C PHE A 174 -8.29 -4.72 -5.67
N TRP A 175 -8.68 -5.81 -5.02
CA TRP A 175 -8.19 -7.14 -5.36
C TRP A 175 -9.29 -8.19 -5.26
N ARG A 176 -9.07 -9.29 -5.97
CA ARG A 176 -9.83 -10.53 -5.82
C ARG A 176 -9.20 -11.30 -4.67
N GLU A 177 -9.95 -11.46 -3.59
CA GLU A 177 -9.50 -12.09 -2.37
C GLU A 177 -9.60 -13.61 -2.49
N LYS A 178 -8.56 -14.28 -2.04
CA LYS A 178 -8.59 -15.73 -1.82
C LYS A 178 -8.91 -15.96 -0.34
N PRO A 179 -10.01 -16.67 -0.01
CA PRO A 179 -10.28 -17.06 1.37
C PRO A 179 -9.06 -17.74 2.00
N ASP A 180 -8.75 -17.38 3.23
CA ASP A 180 -7.55 -17.81 3.94
C ASP A 180 -7.58 -19.27 4.43
N SER A 181 -8.72 -19.94 4.26
CA SER A 181 -8.95 -21.32 4.68
C SER A 181 -9.84 -22.07 3.68
N GLU A 182 -9.50 -23.33 3.44
CA GLU A 182 -10.34 -24.27 2.68
C GLU A 182 -11.66 -24.61 3.37
N SER A 183 -11.82 -24.24 4.65
CA SER A 183 -13.08 -24.41 5.39
C SER A 183 -14.20 -23.49 4.92
N TYR A 184 -13.88 -22.43 4.16
CA TYR A 184 -14.89 -21.55 3.58
C TYR A 184 -15.59 -22.22 2.40
N VAL A 185 -16.90 -22.35 2.51
CA VAL A 185 -17.75 -22.82 1.42
C VAL A 185 -18.14 -21.62 0.57
N CYS A 186 -17.60 -21.55 -0.64
CA CYS A 186 -17.87 -20.54 -1.64
C CYS A 186 -18.63 -21.16 -2.83
N MET A 187 -19.57 -20.43 -3.41
CA MET A 187 -20.32 -20.90 -4.59
C MET A 187 -19.47 -20.97 -5.87
N GLY A 188 -18.35 -20.24 -5.90
CA GLY A 188 -17.46 -20.11 -7.05
C GLY A 188 -16.16 -20.89 -6.93
N ASN A 189 -15.42 -21.05 -8.04
CA ASN A 189 -14.10 -21.70 -8.01
C ASN A 189 -13.03 -20.76 -7.43
N VAL A 190 -12.95 -20.70 -6.10
CA VAL A 190 -12.03 -19.87 -5.30
C VAL A 190 -10.57 -20.36 -5.27
N MET A 191 -10.21 -21.33 -6.13
CA MET A 191 -8.86 -21.90 -6.16
C MET A 191 -7.80 -20.99 -6.81
N ASN A 192 -8.22 -19.87 -7.42
CA ASN A 192 -7.31 -18.92 -8.06
C ASN A 192 -6.45 -18.15 -7.05
N LEU A 193 -5.21 -17.82 -7.44
CA LEU A 193 -4.36 -16.91 -6.68
C LEU A 193 -5.03 -15.53 -6.55
N PRO A 194 -4.87 -14.85 -5.39
CA PRO A 194 -5.38 -13.50 -5.25
C PRO A 194 -4.74 -12.60 -6.32
N SER A 195 -5.51 -11.67 -6.86
CA SER A 195 -5.05 -10.77 -7.92
C SER A 195 -5.43 -9.33 -7.64
N ALA A 196 -4.46 -8.42 -7.75
CA ALA A 196 -4.70 -7.00 -7.68
C ALA A 196 -5.15 -6.42 -9.03
N GLY A 197 -5.93 -5.35 -8.97
CA GLY A 197 -6.41 -4.61 -10.12
C GLY A 197 -6.94 -3.24 -9.71
N VAL A 198 -7.62 -2.59 -10.64
CA VAL A 198 -8.31 -1.33 -10.41
C VAL A 198 -9.71 -1.36 -11.00
N LEU A 199 -10.62 -0.64 -10.37
CA LEU A 199 -11.88 -0.23 -10.96
C LEU A 199 -11.70 1.15 -11.56
N ILE A 200 -12.14 1.35 -12.80
CA ILE A 200 -12.03 2.62 -13.52
C ILE A 200 -13.44 3.16 -13.79
N SER A 201 -13.68 4.43 -13.46
CA SER A 201 -14.86 5.17 -13.89
C SER A 201 -14.45 6.36 -14.74
N THR A 202 -15.16 6.58 -15.85
CA THR A 202 -14.97 7.69 -16.78
C THR A 202 -16.09 8.73 -16.69
N ASP A 203 -17.00 8.57 -15.74
CA ASP A 203 -18.26 9.30 -15.64
C ASP A 203 -18.60 9.63 -14.16
N ASP A 204 -17.60 10.05 -13.40
CA ASP A 204 -17.72 10.52 -12.01
C ASP A 204 -18.39 9.52 -11.06
N GLY A 205 -18.02 8.25 -11.21
CA GLY A 205 -18.45 7.15 -10.35
C GLY A 205 -19.81 6.56 -10.72
N ASN A 206 -20.41 6.94 -11.86
CA ASN A 206 -21.70 6.40 -12.29
C ASN A 206 -21.58 4.97 -12.81
N ASN A 207 -20.58 4.66 -13.64
CA ASN A 207 -20.29 3.32 -14.14
C ASN A 207 -18.82 2.97 -13.94
N TRP A 208 -18.54 1.68 -13.82
CA TRP A 208 -17.22 1.16 -13.47
C TRP A 208 -16.85 -0.03 -14.34
N SER A 209 -15.60 -0.08 -14.78
CA SER A 209 -15.01 -1.22 -15.47
C SER A 209 -13.85 -1.81 -14.67
N VAL A 210 -13.71 -3.14 -14.71
CA VAL A 210 -12.65 -3.87 -14.02
C VAL A 210 -11.43 -3.99 -14.91
N HIS A 211 -10.25 -3.61 -14.41
CA HIS A 211 -8.99 -3.74 -15.13
C HIS A 211 -7.88 -4.34 -14.27
N GLY A 212 -6.98 -5.07 -14.93
CA GLY A 212 -5.85 -5.74 -14.30
C GLY A 212 -6.18 -7.11 -13.69
N GLU A 213 -5.14 -7.92 -13.57
CA GLU A 213 -5.15 -9.22 -12.92
C GLU A 213 -3.73 -9.56 -12.45
N LEU A 214 -3.14 -8.63 -11.69
CA LEU A 214 -1.76 -8.75 -11.23
C LEU A 214 -1.65 -9.90 -10.22
N ARG A 215 -0.98 -10.97 -10.64
CA ARG A 215 -0.69 -12.16 -9.84
C ARG A 215 0.80 -12.47 -9.91
N ASP A 216 1.32 -13.07 -8.86
CA ASP A 216 2.65 -13.67 -8.88
C ASP A 216 2.70 -14.92 -7.98
N VAL A 217 3.34 -15.97 -8.47
CA VAL A 217 3.49 -17.23 -7.73
C VAL A 217 4.39 -17.10 -6.50
N ARG A 218 5.26 -16.08 -6.47
CA ARG A 218 6.24 -15.85 -5.39
C ARG A 218 5.58 -15.23 -4.15
N SER A 219 4.46 -14.53 -4.31
CA SER A 219 3.74 -13.90 -3.20
C SER A 219 2.33 -13.48 -3.62
N PRO A 220 1.32 -13.59 -2.74
CA PRO A 220 0.06 -12.87 -2.93
C PRO A 220 0.34 -11.37 -3.06
N LEU A 221 -0.29 -10.73 -4.04
CA LEU A 221 -0.20 -9.30 -4.32
C LEU A 221 -1.57 -8.69 -4.12
N ILE A 222 -1.77 -8.03 -2.98
CA ILE A 222 -3.08 -7.51 -2.55
C ILE A 222 -2.93 -6.11 -1.95
N GLU A 223 -4.05 -5.48 -1.58
CA GLU A 223 -4.09 -4.17 -0.92
C GLU A 223 -3.29 -3.09 -1.68
N GLY A 224 -3.42 -3.07 -3.01
CA GLY A 224 -2.71 -2.14 -3.88
C GLY A 224 -2.98 -0.67 -3.52
N SER A 225 -1.95 0.18 -3.53
CA SER A 225 -2.05 1.64 -3.42
C SER A 225 -1.57 2.25 -4.71
N VAL A 226 -2.39 3.11 -5.33
CA VAL A 226 -2.09 3.71 -6.63
C VAL A 226 -1.73 5.19 -6.50
N VAL A 227 -0.85 5.68 -7.36
CA VAL A 227 -0.52 7.10 -7.49
C VAL A 227 -0.17 7.42 -8.94
N GLN A 228 -0.65 8.55 -9.45
CA GLN A 228 -0.26 9.03 -10.78
C GLN A 228 1.11 9.70 -10.69
N LEU A 229 2.02 9.27 -11.56
CA LEU A 229 3.37 9.79 -11.71
C LEU A 229 3.39 11.05 -12.58
N GLU A 230 4.52 11.76 -12.60
CA GLU A 230 4.66 12.96 -13.44
C GLU A 230 4.47 12.68 -14.93
N SER A 231 4.93 11.51 -15.38
CA SER A 231 4.75 11.04 -16.76
C SER A 231 3.30 10.77 -17.15
N GLY A 232 2.34 10.84 -16.22
CA GLY A 232 0.95 10.44 -16.41
C GLY A 232 0.71 8.92 -16.26
N SER A 233 1.78 8.11 -16.17
CA SER A 233 1.70 6.69 -15.80
C SER A 233 1.20 6.52 -14.36
N ILE A 234 0.68 5.34 -14.03
CA ILE A 234 0.20 5.02 -12.68
C ILE A 234 1.15 4.01 -12.05
N LEU A 235 1.68 4.31 -10.87
CA LEU A 235 2.38 3.36 -10.02
C LEU A 235 1.39 2.68 -9.08
N MET A 236 1.41 1.35 -9.01
CA MET A 236 0.76 0.58 -7.95
C MET A 236 1.82 -0.04 -7.04
N LEU A 237 1.75 0.27 -5.74
CA LEU A 237 2.50 -0.42 -4.69
C LEU A 237 1.62 -1.48 -4.04
N LEU A 238 2.17 -2.67 -3.81
CA LEU A 238 1.43 -3.87 -3.40
C LEU A 238 1.98 -4.41 -2.09
N ARG A 239 1.07 -4.80 -1.19
CA ARG A 239 1.40 -5.65 -0.04
C ARG A 239 1.83 -7.02 -0.56
N SER A 240 2.82 -7.60 0.11
CA SER A 240 3.29 -8.94 -0.22
C SER A 240 3.73 -9.71 1.04
N ALA A 241 3.69 -11.03 0.97
CA ALA A 241 4.23 -11.92 1.99
C ALA A 241 5.73 -12.21 1.81
N SER A 242 6.38 -11.66 0.77
CA SER A 242 7.79 -11.89 0.44
C SER A 242 8.79 -11.11 1.31
N GLY A 243 8.32 -10.29 2.24
CA GLY A 243 9.15 -9.45 3.11
C GLY A 243 9.50 -8.08 2.55
N CYS A 244 9.04 -7.74 1.34
CA CYS A 244 9.20 -6.42 0.72
C CYS A 244 7.92 -6.00 0.00
N ALA A 245 7.73 -4.69 -0.21
CA ALA A 245 6.63 -4.19 -1.03
C ALA A 245 6.92 -4.48 -2.50
N TRP A 246 5.89 -4.65 -3.30
CA TRP A 246 6.01 -4.89 -4.75
C TRP A 246 5.48 -3.68 -5.51
N ARG A 247 5.94 -3.52 -6.75
CA ARG A 247 5.46 -2.46 -7.64
C ARG A 247 5.08 -2.98 -9.01
N SER A 248 4.11 -2.34 -9.63
CA SER A 248 3.76 -2.46 -11.04
C SER A 248 3.40 -1.07 -11.58
N VAL A 249 3.61 -0.84 -12.87
CA VAL A 249 3.31 0.43 -13.53
C VAL A 249 2.31 0.21 -14.64
N SER A 250 1.35 1.12 -14.77
CA SER A 250 0.46 1.21 -15.93
C SER A 250 0.80 2.43 -16.76
N HIS A 251 0.92 2.25 -18.08
CA HIS A 251 1.19 3.30 -19.05
C HIS A 251 -0.06 3.73 -19.83
N ASP A 252 -1.21 3.08 -19.59
CA ASP A 252 -2.48 3.27 -20.32
C ASP A 252 -3.65 3.61 -19.38
N ARG A 253 -3.33 4.35 -18.31
CA ARG A 253 -4.28 4.86 -17.31
C ARG A 253 -5.01 3.75 -16.54
N GLY A 254 -4.31 2.66 -16.25
CA GLY A 254 -4.76 1.57 -15.39
C GLY A 254 -5.38 0.38 -16.12
N ARG A 255 -5.45 0.41 -17.45
CA ARG A 255 -6.09 -0.64 -18.28
C ARG A 255 -5.23 -1.90 -18.35
N SER A 256 -3.91 -1.74 -18.45
CA SER A 256 -2.91 -2.80 -18.35
C SER A 256 -1.75 -2.40 -17.44
N TRP A 257 -1.01 -3.41 -16.97
CA TRP A 257 0.01 -3.26 -15.94
C TRP A 257 1.25 -4.08 -16.30
N THR A 258 2.44 -3.55 -16.04
CA THR A 258 3.69 -4.31 -16.18
C THR A 258 3.72 -5.49 -15.21
N PRO A 259 4.51 -6.55 -15.49
CA PRO A 259 4.79 -7.57 -14.49
C PRO A 259 5.23 -6.93 -13.16
N ALA A 260 4.70 -7.44 -12.04
CA ALA A 260 5.03 -6.89 -10.74
C ALA A 260 6.46 -7.30 -10.33
N VAL A 261 7.20 -6.38 -9.74
CA VAL A 261 8.58 -6.60 -9.31
C VAL A 261 8.77 -6.17 -7.85
N PRO A 262 9.62 -6.89 -7.08
CA PRO A 262 9.90 -6.54 -5.69
C PRO A 262 10.68 -5.21 -5.60
N THR A 263 10.39 -4.43 -4.56
CA THR A 263 11.13 -3.21 -4.21
C THR A 263 12.17 -3.49 -3.13
N HIS A 264 12.98 -2.48 -2.77
CA HIS A 264 13.85 -2.55 -1.58
C HIS A 264 13.13 -2.15 -0.27
N VAL A 265 11.86 -1.73 -0.35
CA VAL A 265 11.07 -1.31 0.81
C VAL A 265 10.62 -2.54 1.59
N PRO A 266 10.94 -2.65 2.89
CA PRO A 266 10.45 -3.75 3.73
C PRO A 266 8.92 -3.78 3.82
N ASN A 267 8.33 -4.98 3.84
CA ASN A 267 6.89 -5.14 4.04
C ASN A 267 6.60 -6.44 4.80
N PRO A 268 6.08 -6.37 6.04
CA PRO A 268 5.77 -7.56 6.85
C PRO A 268 4.39 -8.14 6.51
N ASN A 269 4.02 -8.20 5.23
CA ASN A 269 2.66 -8.54 4.80
C ASN A 269 1.62 -7.58 5.41
N SER A 270 1.83 -6.28 5.23
CA SER A 270 0.97 -5.21 5.76
C SER A 270 0.67 -4.17 4.68
N LYS A 271 -0.52 -3.57 4.74
CA LYS A 271 -0.92 -2.48 3.86
C LYS A 271 0.08 -1.31 3.95
N ALA A 272 0.38 -0.73 2.79
CA ALA A 272 1.02 0.57 2.67
C ALA A 272 0.09 1.53 1.92
N HIS A 273 0.34 2.83 2.05
CA HIS A 273 -0.38 3.85 1.27
C HIS A 273 0.59 4.90 0.77
N VAL A 274 0.47 5.27 -0.51
CA VAL A 274 1.31 6.26 -1.18
C VAL A 274 0.47 7.42 -1.71
N ILE A 275 0.98 8.64 -1.59
CA ILE A 275 0.44 9.84 -2.25
C ILE A 275 1.57 10.62 -2.93
N ARG A 276 1.21 11.43 -3.93
CA ARG A 276 2.11 12.44 -4.52
C ARG A 276 1.89 13.78 -3.82
N LEU A 277 2.95 14.39 -3.30
CA LEU A 277 2.86 15.68 -2.63
C LEU A 277 2.56 16.80 -3.63
N LYS A 278 1.55 17.61 -3.34
CA LYS A 278 1.04 18.65 -4.26
C LYS A 278 2.10 19.67 -4.71
N LYS A 279 3.00 20.10 -3.81
CA LYS A 279 4.00 21.15 -4.09
C LYS A 279 5.29 20.61 -4.71
N SER A 280 5.89 19.57 -4.13
CA SER A 280 7.20 19.06 -4.57
C SER A 280 7.11 18.00 -5.67
N GLY A 281 5.95 17.37 -5.87
CA GLY A 281 5.81 16.24 -6.80
C GLY A 281 6.44 14.93 -6.30
N HIS A 282 7.14 14.94 -5.16
CA HIS A 282 7.69 13.73 -4.55
C HIS A 282 6.59 12.78 -4.07
N LEU A 283 6.87 11.49 -4.08
CA LEU A 283 5.98 10.48 -3.51
C LEU A 283 6.30 10.30 -2.03
N VAL A 284 5.27 10.21 -1.19
CA VAL A 284 5.38 9.84 0.22
C VAL A 284 4.55 8.60 0.48
N MET A 285 5.13 7.64 1.18
CA MET A 285 4.51 6.38 1.54
C MET A 285 4.52 6.16 3.05
N ALA A 286 3.38 5.79 3.62
CA ALA A 286 3.29 5.24 4.97
C ALA A 286 3.29 3.72 4.89
N TYR A 287 4.17 3.08 5.65
CA TYR A 287 4.41 1.64 5.56
C TYR A 287 4.94 1.08 6.87
N ASN A 288 4.75 -0.22 7.08
CA ASN A 288 5.39 -0.91 8.19
C ASN A 288 6.82 -1.30 7.83
N ASN A 289 7.79 -0.68 8.51
CA ASN A 289 9.18 -1.05 8.38
C ASN A 289 9.49 -2.23 9.29
N HIS A 290 9.37 -3.45 8.75
CA HIS A 290 9.82 -4.66 9.43
C HIS A 290 10.66 -5.50 8.49
N LYS A 291 11.79 -5.96 9.01
CA LYS A 291 12.67 -6.86 8.29
C LYS A 291 11.96 -8.22 8.05
N PRO A 292 12.34 -8.96 7.00
CA PRO A 292 11.73 -10.24 6.66
C PRO A 292 11.81 -11.27 7.81
N ARG A 293 10.97 -12.32 7.72
CA ARG A 293 10.91 -13.45 8.66
C ARG A 293 12.30 -13.88 9.14
N GLY A 294 12.52 -13.87 10.46
CA GLY A 294 13.76 -14.31 11.09
C GLY A 294 14.66 -13.17 11.61
N SER A 295 14.23 -11.91 11.50
CA SER A 295 14.93 -10.79 12.14
C SER A 295 14.65 -10.74 13.66
N HIS A 296 15.73 -10.70 14.44
CA HIS A 296 15.70 -10.50 15.89
C HIS A 296 15.33 -9.05 16.23
N LEU A 297 14.41 -8.86 17.18
CA LEU A 297 14.23 -7.57 17.85
C LEU A 297 15.15 -7.56 19.08
N PRO A 298 15.95 -6.50 19.31
CA PRO A 298 16.59 -6.33 20.60
C PRO A 298 15.51 -6.00 21.63
N THR A 299 15.41 -6.79 22.70
CA THR A 299 14.65 -6.45 23.89
C THR A 299 15.61 -6.03 25.01
N GLU A 300 15.17 -5.17 25.94
CA GLU A 300 16.00 -4.67 27.05
C GLU A 300 16.52 -5.80 27.97
N ASP A 301 15.83 -6.94 27.97
CA ASP A 301 16.10 -8.16 28.73
C ASP A 301 16.88 -9.22 27.94
N GLY A 302 17.32 -8.93 26.71
CA GLY A 302 18.19 -9.81 25.93
C GLY A 302 17.56 -11.13 25.46
N GLN A 303 16.24 -11.25 25.51
CA GLN A 303 15.52 -12.45 25.08
C GLN A 303 15.21 -12.43 23.58
N ASP A 304 15.49 -13.54 22.89
CA ASP A 304 15.24 -13.73 21.47
C ASP A 304 13.73 -13.91 21.18
N ASN A 305 13.00 -12.80 21.16
CA ASN A 305 11.61 -12.80 20.72
C ASN A 305 11.58 -12.70 19.18
N GLN A 306 11.45 -13.86 18.52
CA GLN A 306 11.29 -13.97 17.07
C GLN A 306 10.04 -13.24 16.57
N CYS A 307 10.14 -11.95 16.27
CA CYS A 307 9.03 -11.16 15.74
C CYS A 307 8.89 -11.35 14.22
N ARG A 308 8.51 -12.56 13.79
CA ARG A 308 8.19 -12.86 12.40
C ARG A 308 6.85 -12.21 12.03
N SER A 309 6.87 -11.23 11.12
CA SER A 309 5.69 -10.50 10.62
C SER A 309 5.03 -9.53 11.61
N CYS A 310 5.80 -9.00 12.55
CA CYS A 310 5.29 -7.97 13.44
C CYS A 310 5.04 -6.66 12.69
N ARG A 311 3.99 -5.96 13.09
CA ARG A 311 3.63 -4.65 12.54
C ARG A 311 3.85 -3.64 13.66
N THR A 312 5.04 -3.60 14.24
CA THR A 312 5.33 -2.82 15.46
C THR A 312 6.03 -1.49 15.17
N ALA A 313 6.38 -1.21 13.92
CA ALA A 313 6.97 0.06 13.51
C ALA A 313 6.27 0.55 12.24
N LEU A 314 5.70 1.75 12.32
CA LEU A 314 5.05 2.46 11.24
C LEU A 314 5.90 3.69 10.90
N GLU A 315 6.24 3.85 9.62
CA GLU A 315 7.15 4.90 9.17
C GLU A 315 6.62 5.59 7.91
N LEU A 316 7.15 6.79 7.67
CA LEU A 316 7.06 7.47 6.38
C LEU A 316 8.34 7.25 5.59
N ALA A 317 8.21 7.01 4.29
CA ALA A 317 9.29 7.05 3.32
C ALA A 317 8.98 8.06 2.21
N ILE A 318 10.03 8.60 1.59
CA ILE A 318 9.93 9.53 0.46
C ILE A 318 10.70 9.01 -0.76
N SER A 319 10.15 9.26 -1.94
CA SER A 319 10.80 9.03 -3.23
C SER A 319 10.74 10.31 -4.07
N ALA A 320 11.89 10.69 -4.62
CA ALA A 320 12.04 11.81 -5.55
C ALA A 320 12.17 11.35 -7.02
N ASP A 321 12.14 10.04 -7.26
CA ASP A 321 12.39 9.40 -8.55
C ASP A 321 11.26 8.43 -8.92
N ASP A 322 10.01 8.87 -8.72
CA ASP A 322 8.80 8.16 -9.12
C ASP A 322 8.72 6.71 -8.58
N GLY A 323 9.14 6.53 -7.33
CA GLY A 323 9.02 5.27 -6.59
C GLY A 323 10.09 4.24 -6.94
N VAL A 324 11.16 4.62 -7.64
CA VAL A 324 12.31 3.75 -7.91
C VAL A 324 13.14 3.56 -6.64
N THR A 325 13.48 4.66 -5.96
CA THR A 325 14.17 4.65 -4.68
C THR A 325 13.32 5.28 -3.58
N TRP A 326 13.47 4.74 -2.37
CA TRP A 326 12.71 5.13 -1.18
C TRP A 326 13.68 5.27 -0.02
N ARG A 327 13.61 6.38 0.70
CA ARG A 327 14.35 6.61 1.95
C ARG A 327 13.39 6.89 3.08
N LYS A 328 13.75 6.51 4.31
CA LYS A 328 12.99 6.88 5.50
C LYS A 328 12.91 8.40 5.59
N LEU A 329 11.70 8.91 5.82
CA LEU A 329 11.38 10.32 5.99
C LEU A 329 11.15 10.63 7.48
N ALA A 330 10.32 9.83 8.15
CA ALA A 330 10.01 10.01 9.57
C ALA A 330 9.53 8.69 10.19
N LEU A 331 9.65 8.60 11.53
CA LEU A 331 8.92 7.59 12.31
C LEU A 331 7.49 8.10 12.52
N VAL A 332 6.49 7.24 12.29
CA VAL A 332 5.10 7.54 12.65
C VAL A 332 4.84 7.08 14.06
N GLU A 333 5.09 5.81 14.37
CA GLU A 333 5.00 5.27 15.73
C GLU A 333 5.76 3.92 15.76
N ASN A 334 6.34 3.56 16.91
CA ASN A 334 6.80 2.21 17.17
C ASN A 334 6.52 1.77 18.61
N GLU A 335 6.30 0.47 18.80
CA GLU A 335 6.20 -0.15 20.13
C GLU A 335 6.48 -1.65 20.00
N PHE A 336 7.47 -2.16 20.72
CA PHE A 336 7.97 -3.53 20.58
C PHE A 336 7.48 -4.47 21.68
N THR A 337 6.16 -4.48 21.92
CA THR A 337 5.52 -5.38 22.90
C THR A 337 4.87 -6.60 22.23
N PRO A 338 4.84 -7.79 22.87
CA PRO A 338 4.18 -8.96 22.30
C PRO A 338 2.71 -8.70 21.95
N GLY A 339 2.32 -9.09 20.73
CA GLY A 339 0.92 -8.99 20.28
C GLY A 339 0.48 -7.62 19.77
N ILE A 340 1.30 -6.58 19.88
CA ILE A 340 0.93 -5.28 19.32
C ILE A 340 0.96 -5.26 17.80
N ARG A 341 0.07 -4.45 17.23
CA ARG A 341 -0.02 -4.15 15.82
C ARG A 341 -0.35 -2.65 15.64
N ILE A 342 0.53 -1.94 14.94
CA ILE A 342 0.44 -0.53 14.51
C ILE A 342 0.48 -0.55 12.98
N HIS A 343 -0.65 -0.39 12.29
CA HIS A 343 -0.71 -0.69 10.86
C HIS A 343 -1.92 -0.09 10.12
N TYR A 344 -2.13 -0.51 8.88
CA TYR A 344 -3.17 -0.04 7.97
C TYR A 344 -3.20 1.49 7.85
N PRO A 345 -2.06 2.13 7.53
CA PRO A 345 -1.99 3.58 7.45
C PRO A 345 -2.76 4.10 6.24
N THR A 346 -3.34 5.28 6.38
CA THR A 346 -3.88 6.07 5.28
C THR A 346 -3.34 7.49 5.39
N LEU A 347 -2.82 8.00 4.28
CA LEU A 347 -2.27 9.36 4.17
C LEU A 347 -3.36 10.31 3.69
N GLN A 348 -3.38 11.51 4.26
CA GLN A 348 -4.15 12.64 3.77
C GLN A 348 -3.28 13.89 3.83
N GLN A 349 -3.20 14.63 2.72
CA GLN A 349 -2.59 15.96 2.72
C GLN A 349 -3.68 17.02 2.82
N VAL A 350 -3.51 17.97 3.74
CA VAL A 350 -4.29 19.21 3.83
C VAL A 350 -3.28 20.36 3.90
N ASP A 351 -3.19 21.14 2.83
CA ASP A 351 -2.18 22.19 2.68
C ASP A 351 -0.74 21.70 2.94
N ASP A 352 -0.04 22.27 3.91
CA ASP A 352 1.32 21.85 4.34
C ASP A 352 1.31 20.75 5.41
N MET A 353 0.13 20.26 5.80
CA MET A 353 -0.02 19.19 6.78
C MET A 353 -0.15 17.83 6.08
N LEU A 354 0.68 16.89 6.50
CA LEU A 354 0.58 15.47 6.17
C LEU A 354 0.03 14.73 7.38
N MET A 355 -1.11 14.08 7.20
CA MET A 355 -1.80 13.31 8.23
C MET A 355 -1.68 11.82 7.93
N VAL A 356 -1.46 11.02 8.98
CA VAL A 356 -1.43 9.56 8.93
C VAL A 356 -2.47 9.04 9.90
N ILE A 357 -3.58 8.51 9.38
CA ILE A 357 -4.54 7.76 10.20
C ILE A 357 -4.18 6.27 10.16
N TYR A 358 -4.18 5.59 11.30
CA TYR A 358 -3.77 4.17 11.37
C TYR A 358 -4.46 3.46 12.54
N SER A 359 -4.34 2.13 12.58
CA SER A 359 -4.90 1.31 13.66
C SER A 359 -3.78 0.83 14.60
N LYS A 360 -3.99 0.95 15.90
CA LYS A 360 -3.16 0.38 16.97
C LYS A 360 -3.97 -0.60 17.81
N PHE A 361 -3.55 -1.86 17.92
CA PHE A 361 -4.22 -2.84 18.77
C PHE A 361 -3.29 -3.90 19.37
N TYR A 362 -3.77 -4.58 20.42
CA TYR A 362 -3.07 -5.62 21.16
C TYR A 362 -3.81 -6.96 21.03
N LEU A 363 -3.16 -7.97 20.42
CA LEU A 363 -3.75 -9.29 20.14
C LEU A 363 -3.99 -10.16 21.38
N TYR A 364 -3.17 -10.02 22.42
CA TYR A 364 -3.10 -10.99 23.53
C TYR A 364 -3.54 -10.42 24.89
N ARG A 365 -4.32 -9.33 24.90
CA ARG A 365 -4.92 -8.86 26.16
C ARG A 365 -6.16 -9.68 26.51
N GLU A 366 -6.32 -10.01 27.79
CA GLU A 366 -7.52 -10.69 28.28
C GLU A 366 -8.77 -9.85 27.95
N PRO A 367 -9.91 -10.49 27.62
CA PRO A 367 -11.16 -9.79 27.39
C PRO A 367 -11.51 -8.87 28.58
N GLY A 368 -11.58 -7.55 28.33
CA GLY A 368 -11.86 -6.54 29.35
C GLY A 368 -10.66 -5.65 29.72
N GLU A 369 -9.44 -6.04 29.38
CA GLU A 369 -8.24 -5.23 29.61
C GLU A 369 -7.95 -4.31 28.42
N TRP A 370 -8.64 -3.17 28.35
CA TRP A 370 -8.46 -2.21 27.27
C TRP A 370 -7.29 -1.28 27.58
N SER A 371 -6.33 -1.21 26.66
CA SER A 371 -5.39 -0.08 26.65
C SER A 371 -6.15 1.17 26.24
N GLN A 372 -5.99 2.27 26.97
CA GLN A 372 -6.45 3.59 26.47
C GLN A 372 -5.74 3.97 25.17
N GLU A 373 -4.59 3.36 24.88
CA GLU A 373 -3.82 3.54 23.64
C GLU A 373 -4.32 2.71 22.44
N GLN A 374 -5.26 1.78 22.64
CA GLN A 374 -5.80 0.97 21.54
C GLN A 374 -6.90 1.73 20.79
N GLY A 375 -6.83 1.74 19.46
CA GLY A 375 -7.88 2.33 18.63
C GLY A 375 -7.40 2.80 17.27
N ILE A 376 -8.12 3.79 16.75
CA ILE A 376 -7.71 4.54 15.57
C ILE A 376 -6.93 5.76 16.05
N LYS A 377 -5.76 5.97 15.45
CA LYS A 377 -4.82 7.04 15.81
C LYS A 377 -4.61 7.96 14.63
N LEU A 378 -4.33 9.23 14.91
CA LEU A 378 -3.94 10.23 13.93
C LEU A 378 -2.60 10.84 14.33
N ALA A 379 -1.60 10.71 13.46
CA ALA A 379 -0.36 11.46 13.54
C ALA A 379 -0.36 12.58 12.49
N THR A 380 0.22 13.73 12.83
CA THR A 380 0.30 14.89 11.93
C THR A 380 1.74 15.38 11.80
N PHE A 381 2.10 15.80 10.58
CA PHE A 381 3.43 16.29 10.25
C PHE A 381 3.34 17.54 9.41
N ASN A 382 4.26 18.48 9.63
CA ASN A 382 4.47 19.59 8.73
C ASN A 382 5.39 19.17 7.56
N ILE A 383 4.91 19.27 6.32
CA ILE A 383 5.62 18.80 5.12
C ILE A 383 6.89 19.63 4.89
N SER A 384 6.80 20.96 4.95
CA SER A 384 7.98 21.81 4.74
C SER A 384 9.07 21.54 5.78
N GLY A 385 8.68 21.33 7.04
CA GLY A 385 9.52 20.88 8.14
C GLY A 385 10.19 19.54 7.82
N LEU A 386 9.42 18.50 7.50
CA LEU A 386 9.95 17.18 7.13
C LEU A 386 10.97 17.24 6.00
N LEU A 387 10.67 18.02 4.95
CA LEU A 387 11.56 18.15 3.81
C LEU A 387 12.84 18.92 4.17
N SER A 388 12.77 19.94 5.02
CA SER A 388 13.93 20.73 5.47
C SER A 388 14.93 19.92 6.33
N THR A 389 14.45 19.12 7.29
CA THR A 389 15.31 18.21 8.07
C THR A 389 15.89 17.12 7.20
N SER A 390 15.12 16.62 6.24
CA SER A 390 15.59 15.62 5.29
C SER A 390 16.63 16.14 4.28
N ALA A 391 16.70 17.45 4.07
CA ALA A 391 17.71 18.11 3.24
C ALA A 391 19.03 18.31 4.01
N ASN A 392 18.98 18.49 5.34
CA ASN A 392 20.17 18.50 6.20
C ASN A 392 20.78 17.09 6.40
N VAL A 393 19.98 16.04 6.18
CA VAL A 393 20.50 14.68 5.96
C VAL A 393 20.91 14.55 4.48
N VAL A 394 21.94 15.31 4.07
CA VAL A 394 22.64 15.05 2.81
C VAL A 394 23.28 13.66 2.91
N LEU A 395 22.64 12.69 2.28
CA LEU A 395 23.22 11.59 1.50
C LEU A 395 24.69 11.22 1.80
N ARG A 396 24.97 10.66 3.00
CA ARG A 396 26.28 10.05 3.32
C ARG A 396 26.23 8.51 3.34
N GLY A 397 25.19 7.91 2.78
CA GLY A 397 25.12 6.46 2.61
C GLY A 397 25.68 6.04 1.26
N VAL A 398 26.67 5.14 1.25
CA VAL A 398 27.04 4.41 0.03
C VAL A 398 25.82 3.56 -0.38
N PRO A 399 25.29 3.70 -1.61
CA PRO A 399 24.16 2.88 -2.06
C PRO A 399 24.51 1.40 -1.90
N SER A 400 23.58 0.60 -1.36
CA SER A 400 23.78 -0.84 -1.31
C SER A 400 23.98 -1.38 -2.73
N GLN A 401 24.76 -2.45 -2.90
CA GLN A 401 24.97 -3.06 -4.22
C GLN A 401 23.65 -3.43 -4.91
N ARG A 402 22.64 -3.82 -4.13
CA ARG A 402 21.28 -4.14 -4.59
C ARG A 402 20.54 -2.89 -5.09
N LEU A 403 20.68 -1.76 -4.40
CA LEU A 403 20.09 -0.49 -4.81
C LEU A 403 20.70 -0.01 -6.14
N LEU A 404 22.02 -0.10 -6.29
CA LEU A 404 22.71 0.20 -7.55
C LEU A 404 22.22 -0.70 -8.69
N ILE A 405 22.09 -2.02 -8.46
CA ILE A 405 21.57 -2.97 -9.45
C ILE A 405 20.16 -2.59 -9.91
N ASN A 406 19.29 -2.19 -8.99
CA ASN A 406 17.92 -1.78 -9.32
C ASN A 406 17.90 -0.48 -10.14
N VAL A 407 18.68 0.53 -9.75
CA VAL A 407 18.78 1.80 -10.49
C VAL A 407 19.31 1.57 -11.91
N VAL A 408 20.36 0.77 -12.07
CA VAL A 408 20.88 0.44 -13.40
C VAL A 408 19.95 -0.45 -14.20
N SER A 409 19.23 -1.34 -13.55
CA SER A 409 18.22 -2.17 -14.20
C SER A 409 17.12 -1.30 -14.80
N HIS A 410 16.53 -0.43 -13.98
CA HIS A 410 15.52 0.51 -14.43
C HIS A 410 16.04 1.43 -15.55
N PHE A 411 17.26 1.94 -15.41
CA PHE A 411 17.89 2.75 -16.45
C PHE A 411 17.99 1.99 -17.79
N ILE A 412 18.50 0.75 -17.76
CA ILE A 412 18.65 -0.09 -18.95
C ILE A 412 17.29 -0.42 -19.57
N ASP A 413 16.27 -0.68 -18.75
CA ASP A 413 14.90 -0.95 -19.20
C ASP A 413 14.25 0.31 -19.82
N SER A 414 14.77 1.49 -19.51
CA SER A 414 14.33 2.79 -20.05
C SER A 414 15.13 3.30 -21.26
N LEU A 415 16.04 2.49 -21.81
CA LEU A 415 16.81 2.86 -23.01
C LEU A 415 15.95 2.71 -24.26
N SER A 416 16.08 3.65 -25.20
CA SER A 416 15.43 3.51 -26.51
C SER A 416 16.16 2.48 -27.38
N PRO A 417 15.51 1.91 -28.41
CA PRO A 417 16.17 1.04 -29.39
C PRO A 417 17.41 1.68 -30.04
N GLU A 418 17.42 3.00 -30.26
CA GLU A 418 18.58 3.73 -30.79
C GLU A 418 19.74 3.77 -29.79
N ASP A 419 19.46 3.98 -28.50
CA ASP A 419 20.48 3.97 -27.45
C ASP A 419 21.10 2.58 -27.29
N ILE A 420 20.28 1.53 -27.30
CA ILE A 420 20.72 0.13 -27.26
C ILE A 420 21.65 -0.15 -28.46
N SER A 421 21.23 0.22 -29.66
CA SER A 421 22.00 0.04 -30.90
C SER A 421 23.34 0.80 -30.86
N ARG A 422 23.35 2.06 -30.40
CA ARG A 422 24.58 2.87 -30.26
C ARG A 422 25.59 2.23 -29.31
N ILE A 423 25.11 1.67 -28.19
CA ILE A 423 25.93 0.99 -27.20
C ILE A 423 26.50 -0.33 -27.76
N GLN A 424 25.71 -1.07 -28.54
CA GLN A 424 26.10 -2.36 -29.12
C GLN A 424 27.02 -2.24 -30.36
N MET A 425 26.84 -1.21 -31.20
CA MET A 425 27.62 -0.99 -32.44
C MET A 425 29.12 -0.72 -32.21
N HIS A 426 29.53 -0.28 -31.02
CA HIS A 426 30.93 -0.03 -30.68
C HIS A 426 31.78 -1.32 -30.47
N GLY A 427 31.56 -2.38 -31.27
CA GLY A 427 31.90 -3.76 -30.92
C GLY A 427 32.67 -4.64 -31.92
N HIS A 428 32.94 -4.24 -33.16
CA HIS A 428 33.59 -5.14 -34.14
C HIS A 428 35.08 -4.84 -34.31
N THR A 429 35.97 -5.56 -33.60
CA THR A 429 37.36 -6.00 -33.98
C THR A 429 38.12 -6.65 -32.80
N HIS A 430 39.22 -7.38 -33.11
CA HIS A 430 39.87 -8.54 -32.45
C HIS A 430 40.23 -8.57 -30.93
N ARG A 431 40.55 -9.80 -30.45
CA ARG A 431 40.59 -10.35 -29.08
C ARG A 431 41.46 -9.68 -27.99
N LEU A 432 42.36 -8.73 -28.28
CA LEU A 432 43.08 -7.94 -27.25
C LEU A 432 42.26 -6.73 -26.73
N ALA A 433 41.09 -6.49 -27.30
CA ALA A 433 40.27 -5.32 -27.02
C ALA A 433 39.35 -5.42 -25.79
N THR A 434 39.33 -6.50 -25.00
CA THR A 434 38.25 -6.76 -24.01
C THR A 434 38.18 -5.76 -22.84
N VAL A 435 39.33 -5.37 -22.28
CA VAL A 435 39.38 -4.38 -21.17
C VAL A 435 39.11 -2.97 -21.69
N LYS A 436 39.74 -2.56 -22.80
CA LYS A 436 39.49 -1.26 -23.44
C LYS A 436 38.03 -1.13 -23.93
N ARG A 437 37.41 -2.22 -24.40
CA ARG A 437 35.97 -2.29 -24.76
C ARG A 437 35.06 -2.08 -23.55
N PHE A 438 35.35 -2.79 -22.47
CA PHE A 438 34.62 -2.64 -21.21
C PHE A 438 34.68 -1.19 -20.71
N GLU A 439 35.87 -0.62 -20.69
CA GLU A 439 36.13 0.73 -20.19
C GLU A 439 35.38 1.79 -20.99
N LYS A 440 35.44 1.72 -22.34
CA LYS A 440 34.74 2.66 -23.22
C LYS A 440 33.22 2.57 -23.09
N ARG A 441 32.67 1.35 -22.96
CA ARG A 441 31.22 1.10 -22.80
C ARG A 441 30.71 1.55 -21.44
N TRP A 442 31.43 1.21 -20.38
CA TRP A 442 31.08 1.63 -19.02
C TRP A 442 31.16 3.15 -18.87
N ARG A 443 32.13 3.78 -19.52
CA ARG A 443 32.22 5.24 -19.57
C ARG A 443 31.00 5.87 -20.23
N LEU A 444 30.55 5.37 -21.39
CA LEU A 444 29.34 5.87 -22.04
C LEU A 444 28.10 5.66 -21.15
N LEU A 445 27.91 4.45 -20.61
CA LEU A 445 26.75 4.14 -19.77
C LEU A 445 26.70 4.98 -18.50
N SER A 446 27.84 5.18 -17.83
CA SER A 446 27.96 6.05 -16.66
C SER A 446 27.67 7.51 -16.98
N THR A 447 28.04 8.02 -18.17
CA THR A 447 27.68 9.38 -18.60
C THR A 447 26.16 9.53 -18.68
N ILE A 448 25.48 8.58 -19.35
CA ILE A 448 24.03 8.65 -19.55
C ILE A 448 23.27 8.42 -18.22
N LEU A 449 23.78 7.54 -17.36
CA LEU A 449 23.25 7.38 -16.00
C LEU A 449 23.37 8.69 -15.19
N CYS A 450 24.53 9.33 -15.22
CA CYS A 450 24.74 10.61 -14.53
C CYS A 450 23.96 11.78 -15.14
N SER A 451 23.49 11.69 -16.39
CA SER A 451 22.59 12.70 -16.95
C SER A 451 21.12 12.49 -16.56
N ARG A 452 20.75 11.29 -16.08
CA ARG A 452 19.37 10.98 -15.64
C ARG A 452 19.22 10.92 -14.12
N TYR A 453 20.29 10.63 -13.39
CA TYR A 453 20.30 10.48 -11.94
C TYR A 453 21.47 11.27 -11.33
N ASP A 454 21.22 11.94 -10.20
CA ASP A 454 22.26 12.71 -9.51
C ASP A 454 23.14 11.82 -8.62
N PHE A 455 24.38 11.60 -9.06
CA PHE A 455 25.42 10.89 -8.30
C PHE A 455 26.50 11.81 -7.73
N SER A 456 26.31 13.13 -7.78
CA SER A 456 27.32 14.14 -7.38
C SER A 456 27.87 13.89 -5.96
N HIS A 457 26.98 13.60 -5.02
CA HIS A 457 27.29 13.30 -3.61
C HIS A 457 28.14 12.03 -3.40
N LEU A 458 28.25 11.14 -4.39
CA LEU A 458 29.09 9.94 -4.34
C LEU A 458 30.45 10.13 -5.03
N GLY A 459 30.71 11.29 -5.64
CA GLY A 459 31.85 11.51 -6.53
C GLY A 459 31.52 11.40 -8.02
N GLY A 460 30.22 11.41 -8.35
CA GLY A 460 29.70 11.51 -9.71
C GLY A 460 30.13 10.36 -10.62
N GLN A 461 30.38 10.69 -11.87
CA GLN A 461 30.77 9.71 -12.89
C GLN A 461 32.06 8.95 -12.53
N ARG A 462 33.03 9.62 -11.89
CA ARG A 462 34.31 8.99 -11.49
C ARG A 462 34.10 7.88 -10.46
N TRP A 463 33.19 8.09 -9.52
CA TRP A 463 32.85 7.07 -8.53
C TRP A 463 32.12 5.88 -9.15
N LEU A 464 31.13 6.13 -10.01
CA LEU A 464 30.42 5.07 -10.74
C LEU A 464 31.40 4.25 -11.58
N PHE A 465 32.31 4.94 -12.27
CA PHE A 465 33.34 4.32 -13.12
C PHE A 465 34.21 3.33 -12.34
N SER A 466 34.56 3.65 -11.09
CA SER A 466 35.38 2.79 -10.22
C SER A 466 34.73 1.46 -9.81
N LYS A 467 33.41 1.28 -10.04
CA LYS A 467 32.68 0.06 -9.67
C LYS A 467 32.69 -0.98 -10.79
N LEU A 468 33.85 -1.63 -10.98
CA LEU A 468 34.11 -2.59 -12.07
C LEU A 468 33.13 -3.78 -12.14
N ASN A 469 32.71 -4.34 -11.00
CA ASN A 469 31.73 -5.44 -10.96
C ASN A 469 30.35 -5.01 -11.45
N PHE A 470 30.00 -3.74 -11.24
CA PHE A 470 28.73 -3.17 -11.66
C PHE A 470 28.72 -2.82 -13.15
N GLY A 471 29.84 -2.32 -13.67
CA GLY A 471 30.00 -2.15 -15.10
C GLY A 471 29.87 -3.46 -15.88
N ARG A 472 30.34 -4.59 -15.32
CA ARG A 472 30.23 -5.90 -15.99
C ARG A 472 28.78 -6.37 -16.08
N TYR A 473 28.03 -6.19 -14.99
CA TYR A 473 26.58 -6.45 -14.95
C TYR A 473 25.83 -5.58 -15.98
N ALA A 474 26.07 -4.26 -15.96
CA ALA A 474 25.34 -3.32 -16.81
C ALA A 474 25.61 -3.55 -18.30
N VAL A 475 26.88 -3.77 -18.68
CA VAL A 475 27.27 -4.08 -20.06
C VAL A 475 26.71 -5.43 -20.50
N GLY A 476 26.70 -6.44 -19.62
CA GLY A 476 26.11 -7.74 -19.92
C GLY A 476 24.59 -7.64 -20.16
N ARG A 477 23.89 -6.89 -19.31
CA ARG A 477 22.43 -6.71 -19.39
C ARG A 477 21.98 -5.97 -20.65
N VAL A 478 22.68 -4.92 -21.06
CA VAL A 478 22.38 -4.23 -22.34
C VAL A 478 22.62 -5.15 -23.55
N TRP A 479 23.59 -6.06 -23.48
CA TRP A 479 23.85 -7.00 -24.57
C TRP A 479 22.87 -8.16 -24.62
N SER A 480 22.20 -8.48 -23.50
CA SER A 480 21.08 -9.42 -23.48
C SER A 480 19.76 -8.80 -23.97
N LEU A 481 19.71 -7.48 -24.17
CA LEU A 481 18.52 -6.84 -24.74
C LEU A 481 18.49 -7.01 -26.26
N PRO A 482 17.35 -7.43 -26.83
CA PRO A 482 17.22 -7.57 -28.27
C PRO A 482 17.41 -6.21 -28.95
N THR A 483 18.17 -6.21 -30.05
CA THR A 483 18.34 -5.07 -30.97
C THR A 483 17.07 -4.71 -31.74
N GLY A 484 16.06 -5.58 -31.70
CA GLY A 484 14.79 -5.46 -32.42
C GLY A 484 14.07 -6.80 -32.54
N LEU A 485 12.78 -6.77 -32.18
CA LEU A 485 11.62 -7.65 -32.40
C LEU A 485 11.65 -9.20 -32.32
N ASP A 486 12.75 -9.94 -32.36
CA ASP A 486 12.63 -11.40 -32.58
C ASP A 486 13.10 -12.37 -31.48
N ASP A 487 13.55 -11.95 -30.30
CA ASP A 487 14.01 -12.93 -29.30
C ASP A 487 13.72 -12.52 -27.84
N ILE A 488 12.53 -12.92 -27.35
CA ILE A 488 12.22 -12.97 -25.91
C ILE A 488 11.95 -14.42 -25.52
N SER A 489 12.99 -15.17 -25.18
CA SER A 489 12.85 -16.21 -24.15
C SER A 489 14.18 -16.50 -23.46
N LYS A 490 14.12 -16.62 -22.13
CA LYS A 490 15.14 -17.13 -21.18
C LYS A 490 16.12 -16.09 -20.61
N ALA A 491 15.92 -15.74 -19.33
CA ALA A 491 16.84 -16.13 -18.25
C ALA A 491 16.39 -15.56 -16.89
N ALA A 492 16.22 -16.44 -15.90
CA ALA A 492 16.12 -16.12 -14.48
C ALA A 492 17.12 -17.02 -13.72
N GLY A 493 17.86 -16.47 -12.75
CA GLY A 493 18.68 -17.30 -11.87
C GLY A 493 19.67 -16.57 -10.95
N ALA A 494 19.38 -16.67 -9.64
CA ALA A 494 20.29 -16.69 -8.47
C ALA A 494 20.80 -15.38 -7.82
N ALA A 495 20.65 -15.33 -6.49
CA ALA A 495 21.09 -14.29 -5.54
C ALA A 495 21.62 -14.96 -4.25
N VAL A 496 22.62 -14.39 -3.54
CA VAL A 496 22.89 -14.59 -2.09
C VAL A 496 23.74 -13.44 -1.47
N GLY A 497 23.35 -12.99 -0.26
CA GLY A 497 24.26 -12.66 0.87
C GLY A 497 24.52 -11.19 1.25
N ALA A 498 24.09 -10.73 2.43
CA ALA A 498 24.49 -9.43 3.03
C ALA A 498 24.52 -9.46 4.58
N PRO A 499 25.50 -8.79 5.25
CA PRO A 499 25.52 -8.58 6.69
C PRO A 499 25.04 -7.17 7.13
N SER A 500 24.71 -7.04 8.42
CA SER A 500 24.03 -5.95 9.13
C SER A 500 24.94 -4.81 9.64
N LEU A 501 24.41 -3.60 9.87
CA LEU A 501 24.90 -2.63 10.88
C LEU A 501 23.98 -1.39 11.08
N GLY A 502 23.89 -0.92 12.33
CA GLY A 502 23.86 0.51 12.73
C GLY A 502 22.51 1.21 12.98
N THR A 503 22.23 1.56 14.24
CA THR A 503 21.11 2.39 14.75
C THR A 503 21.52 3.87 14.85
N LEU A 504 20.64 4.81 14.44
CA LEU A 504 20.73 6.26 14.71
C LEU A 504 19.34 6.92 14.82
N SER A 505 19.33 8.08 15.50
CA SER A 505 18.34 8.63 16.44
C SER A 505 17.07 9.31 15.89
N GLU A 506 16.13 9.53 16.82
CA GLU A 506 14.75 10.03 16.67
C GLU A 506 14.62 11.51 16.26
N SER A 507 13.51 11.83 15.59
CA SER A 507 13.11 13.14 15.03
C SER A 507 11.93 13.70 15.83
N PRO A 508 11.76 15.05 15.94
CA PRO A 508 10.79 15.67 16.83
C PRO A 508 9.34 15.38 16.38
N TYR A 509 8.60 14.76 17.29
CA TYR A 509 7.22 14.31 17.19
C TYR A 509 6.27 15.45 17.59
N MET A 510 5.08 15.56 16.97
CA MET A 510 3.97 16.37 17.52
C MET A 510 2.75 15.48 17.71
N ASP A 511 2.25 15.50 18.95
CA ASP A 511 1.03 14.95 19.56
C ASP A 511 0.25 13.86 18.79
N ASP A 512 0.19 12.66 19.37
CA ASP A 512 -0.73 11.59 18.97
C ASP A 512 -2.14 11.87 19.49
N VAL A 513 -3.13 11.88 18.59
CA VAL A 513 -4.55 12.00 18.94
C VAL A 513 -5.27 10.66 18.71
N VAL A 514 -6.04 10.21 19.69
CA VAL A 514 -6.98 9.08 19.54
C VAL A 514 -8.26 9.60 18.89
N VAL A 515 -8.66 8.99 17.78
CA VAL A 515 -9.83 9.35 16.96
C VAL A 515 -11.08 8.62 17.44
#